data_AF-A0A9E3S628-F1
#
_entry.id   AF-A0A9E3S628-F1
#
_cell.length_a   1.000
_cell.length_b   1.000
_cell.length_c   1.000
_cell.angle_alpha   90.00
_cell.angle_beta   90.00
_cell.angle_gamma   90.00
#
_symmetry.space_group_name_H-M   'P 1'
#
loop_
_entity.id
_entity.type
_entity.pdbx_description
1 polymer ?
#
loop_
_entity_poly.entity_id
_entity_poly.type
_entity_poly.pdbx_seq_one_letter_code
_entity_poly.pdbx_strand_id
1 'polypeptide(L)'
;MRTMILICGVVLMALAGCNSTPAETTTTEGSPLEQLRNDIKEVAARDERKADTIEVQHLLVAHKDAGIGGVTRTKEAAEQLTAELYAKIKDGADFDDLVKKHTDDAHPGIYGMTMVGGGDQGKNIYARKGMVAAFGDVGWRLDVNEVGVAPFDARTSPYGWHIIKRTK
;
A
#
# COMPACT_ATOMS: atom_id res chain seq x y z
N MET A 1 69.39 -2.35 44.73
CA MET A 1 69.27 -1.25 45.71
C MET A 1 68.98 0.04 44.98
N ARG A 2 68.03 0.82 45.51
CA ARG A 2 67.43 2.08 45.02
C ARG A 2 66.29 1.93 44.02
N THR A 3 65.13 2.59 44.12
CA THR A 3 64.35 3.25 45.18
C THR A 3 62.96 3.44 44.54
N MET A 4 61.90 3.20 45.30
CA MET A 4 60.49 3.47 44.96
C MET A 4 60.26 4.91 44.49
N ILE A 5 59.37 5.12 43.50
CA ILE A 5 58.42 6.24 43.52
C ILE A 5 57.02 5.73 43.15
N LEU A 6 56.14 5.93 44.13
CA LEU A 6 54.71 5.72 44.16
C LEU A 6 54.03 6.98 43.59
N ILE A 7 53.12 6.85 42.62
CA ILE A 7 52.11 7.88 42.35
C ILE A 7 50.74 7.20 42.31
N CYS A 8 49.99 7.50 43.36
CA CYS A 8 48.57 7.28 43.52
C CYS A 8 47.82 8.40 42.79
N GLY A 9 46.78 8.09 42.01
CA GLY A 9 46.02 9.10 41.29
C GLY A 9 44.79 8.51 40.61
N VAL A 10 43.66 8.66 41.29
CA VAL A 10 42.32 8.14 41.02
C VAL A 10 41.65 8.86 39.83
N VAL A 11 40.57 8.26 39.31
CA VAL A 11 39.38 8.88 38.68
C VAL A 11 39.30 8.74 37.15
N LEU A 12 38.38 7.89 36.64
CA LEU A 12 37.04 8.31 36.20
C LEU A 12 36.26 7.12 35.59
N MET A 13 35.19 6.68 36.24
CA MET A 13 34.10 5.92 35.62
C MET A 13 33.20 6.92 34.88
N ALA A 14 32.90 6.68 33.61
CA ALA A 14 31.75 7.27 32.93
C ALA A 14 31.09 6.23 32.02
N LEU A 15 29.84 5.92 32.37
CA LEU A 15 28.85 5.16 31.62
C LEU A 15 28.43 5.92 30.35
N ALA A 16 28.15 5.19 29.27
CA ALA A 16 26.96 5.35 28.39
C ALA A 16 27.21 4.70 27.02
N GLY A 17 27.03 3.38 26.94
CA GLY A 17 26.85 2.69 25.66
C GLY A 17 25.41 2.81 25.20
N CYS A 18 25.03 3.96 24.63
CA CYS A 18 23.82 4.10 23.82
C CYS A 18 24.25 4.31 22.36
N ASN A 19 24.59 3.22 21.66
CA ASN A 19 24.70 3.27 20.21
C ASN A 19 23.29 3.14 19.62
N SER A 20 22.52 4.21 19.71
CA SER A 20 21.29 4.36 18.92
C SER A 20 21.72 4.49 17.47
N THR A 21 21.70 3.37 16.74
CA THR A 21 21.78 3.38 15.28
C THR A 21 20.54 4.12 14.78
N PRO A 22 20.67 5.28 14.13
CA PRO A 22 19.53 5.88 13.43
C PRO A 22 19.14 4.91 12.32
N ALA A 23 17.86 4.56 12.22
CA ALA A 23 17.34 3.87 11.05
C ALA A 23 17.68 4.72 9.82
N GLU A 24 18.63 4.23 9.04
CA GLU A 24 19.04 4.84 7.79
C GLU A 24 17.87 4.68 6.82
N THR A 25 17.07 5.74 6.68
CA THR A 25 16.12 5.88 5.59
C THR A 25 16.92 6.02 4.31
N THR A 26 17.43 4.91 3.77
CA THR A 26 18.00 4.85 2.42
C THR A 26 16.88 5.15 1.44
N THR A 27 16.89 6.38 0.93
CA THR A 27 16.20 6.75 -0.31
C THR A 27 16.89 6.03 -1.45
N THR A 28 16.52 4.77 -1.67
CA THR A 28 17.02 3.97 -2.80
C THR A 28 16.23 4.35 -4.04
N GLU A 29 16.83 5.20 -4.88
CA GLU A 29 16.33 5.46 -6.23
C GLU A 29 16.13 4.12 -6.97
N GLY A 30 14.93 3.91 -7.51
CA GLY A 30 14.55 2.68 -8.22
C GLY A 30 14.03 1.54 -7.34
N SER A 31 13.72 1.80 -6.06
CA SER A 31 13.05 0.80 -5.21
C SER A 31 11.60 0.55 -5.65
N PRO A 32 11.05 -0.66 -5.41
CA PRO A 32 9.62 -0.94 -5.66
C PRO A 32 8.66 0.06 -5.01
N LEU A 33 9.03 0.56 -3.82
CA LEU A 33 8.24 1.54 -3.08
C LEU A 33 8.22 2.91 -3.77
N GLU A 34 9.36 3.35 -4.30
CA GLU A 34 9.41 4.59 -5.07
C GLU A 34 8.62 4.45 -6.38
N GLN A 35 8.79 3.33 -7.10
CA GLN A 35 8.03 3.06 -8.31
C GLN A 35 6.52 3.08 -8.04
N LEU A 36 6.08 2.40 -6.98
CA LEU A 36 4.68 2.41 -6.53
C LEU A 36 4.18 3.85 -6.35
N ARG A 37 4.92 4.68 -5.61
CA ARG A 37 4.53 6.06 -5.32
C ARG A 37 4.50 6.94 -6.56
N ASN A 38 5.40 6.71 -7.51
CA ASN A 38 5.42 7.43 -8.79
C ASN A 38 4.24 7.02 -9.67
N ASP A 39 3.94 5.73 -9.80
CA ASP A 39 2.80 5.21 -10.57
C ASP A 39 1.47 5.69 -9.98
N ILE A 40 1.34 5.75 -8.65
CA ILE A 40 0.17 6.34 -7.97
C ILE A 40 -0.04 7.80 -8.40
N LYS A 41 1.02 8.61 -8.38
CA LYS A 41 0.94 10.03 -8.78
C LYS A 41 0.59 10.17 -10.26
N GLU A 42 1.19 9.34 -11.11
CA GLU A 42 0.92 9.37 -12.54
C GLU A 42 -0.54 9.02 -12.83
N VAL A 43 -1.04 7.90 -12.29
CA VAL A 43 -2.44 7.50 -12.46
C VAL A 43 -3.39 8.58 -11.92
N ALA A 44 -3.12 9.14 -10.74
CA ALA A 44 -3.97 10.20 -10.16
C ALA A 44 -4.03 11.48 -11.02
N ALA A 45 -2.98 11.77 -11.80
CA ALA A 45 -2.92 12.93 -12.69
C ALA A 45 -3.65 12.74 -14.03
N ARG A 46 -4.08 11.52 -14.36
CA ARG A 46 -4.79 11.25 -15.62
C ARG A 46 -6.25 11.71 -15.57
N ASP A 47 -6.76 12.09 -16.73
CA ASP A 47 -8.19 12.26 -16.93
C ASP A 47 -8.92 10.90 -16.85
N GLU A 48 -10.13 10.93 -16.30
CA GLU A 48 -11.01 9.76 -16.27
C GLU A 48 -11.40 9.35 -17.70
N ARG A 49 -11.36 8.03 -17.95
CA ARG A 49 -11.86 7.41 -19.16
C ARG A 49 -13.38 7.60 -19.24
N LYS A 50 -13.91 7.92 -20.41
CA LYS A 50 -15.36 8.04 -20.62
C LYS A 50 -16.00 6.67 -20.61
N ALA A 51 -16.63 6.30 -19.50
CA ALA A 51 -17.40 5.07 -19.34
C ALA A 51 -18.52 5.28 -18.32
N ASP A 52 -19.75 4.86 -18.66
CA ASP A 52 -20.87 4.92 -17.72
C ASP A 52 -20.73 3.85 -16.61
N THR A 53 -20.09 2.73 -16.94
CA THR A 53 -19.86 1.61 -16.03
C THR A 53 -18.48 1.01 -16.28
N ILE A 54 -17.82 0.59 -15.21
CA ILE A 54 -16.56 -0.17 -15.24
C ILE A 54 -16.67 -1.40 -14.35
N GLU A 55 -15.79 -2.37 -14.53
CA GLU A 55 -15.58 -3.48 -13.59
C GLU A 55 -14.13 -3.52 -13.18
N VAL A 56 -13.88 -3.72 -11.89
CA VAL A 56 -12.54 -3.83 -11.34
C VAL A 56 -12.41 -5.08 -10.48
N GLN A 57 -11.20 -5.61 -10.44
CA GLN A 57 -10.75 -6.55 -9.41
C GLN A 57 -9.76 -5.82 -8.50
N HIS A 58 -9.78 -6.09 -7.20
CA HIS A 58 -8.82 -5.50 -6.27
C HIS A 58 -8.13 -6.51 -5.35
N LEU A 59 -6.94 -6.13 -4.88
CA LEU A 59 -6.20 -6.76 -3.80
C LEU A 59 -6.05 -5.71 -2.69
N LEU A 60 -6.65 -5.96 -1.53
CA LEU A 60 -6.50 -5.09 -0.36
C LEU A 60 -5.29 -5.51 0.46
N VAL A 61 -4.41 -4.55 0.76
CA VAL A 61 -3.36 -4.68 1.78
C VAL A 61 -3.68 -3.72 2.93
N ALA A 62 -4.15 -4.28 4.03
CA ALA A 62 -4.59 -3.54 5.21
C ALA A 62 -3.46 -3.32 6.23
N HIS A 63 -3.67 -2.38 7.14
CA HIS A 63 -2.85 -2.15 8.33
C HIS A 63 -3.66 -2.36 9.61
N LYS A 64 -2.97 -2.52 10.74
CA LYS A 64 -3.56 -2.85 12.06
C LYS A 64 -4.63 -1.87 12.56
N ASP A 65 -4.60 -0.62 12.10
CA ASP A 65 -5.58 0.41 12.51
C ASP A 65 -6.79 0.49 11.57
N ALA A 66 -6.87 -0.37 10.54
CA ALA A 66 -7.97 -0.42 9.56
C ALA A 66 -9.23 -1.15 10.08
N GLY A 67 -9.16 -1.77 11.27
CA GLY A 67 -10.29 -2.52 11.84
C GLY A 67 -10.54 -3.88 11.19
N ILE A 68 -9.61 -4.38 10.37
CA ILE A 68 -9.70 -5.71 9.74
C ILE A 68 -9.08 -6.76 10.67
N GLY A 69 -9.85 -7.80 10.98
CA GLY A 69 -9.46 -8.85 11.91
C GLY A 69 -8.20 -9.60 11.45
N GLY A 70 -7.30 -9.90 12.38
CA GLY A 70 -6.06 -10.66 12.11
C GLY A 70 -4.92 -9.86 11.49
N VAL A 71 -5.14 -8.60 11.10
CA VAL A 71 -4.11 -7.73 10.53
C VAL A 71 -3.31 -7.06 11.66
N THR A 72 -2.01 -7.34 11.75
CA THR A 72 -1.11 -6.79 12.80
C THR A 72 -0.04 -5.84 12.27
N ARG A 73 0.13 -5.75 10.94
CA ARG A 73 1.19 -4.96 10.30
C ARG A 73 0.94 -3.45 10.39
N THR A 74 2.01 -2.66 10.42
CA THR A 74 1.92 -1.18 10.44
C THR A 74 1.54 -0.64 9.06
N LYS A 75 1.27 0.67 8.97
CA LYS A 75 1.02 1.36 7.69
C LYS A 75 2.22 1.26 6.76
N GLU A 76 3.42 1.46 7.30
CA GLU A 76 4.68 1.39 6.54
C GLU A 76 4.91 -0.03 6.01
N ALA A 77 4.65 -1.05 6.82
CA ALA A 77 4.75 -2.44 6.40
C ALA A 77 3.68 -2.82 5.35
N ALA A 78 2.47 -2.26 5.45
CA ALA A 78 1.41 -2.46 4.47
C ALA A 78 1.75 -1.79 3.12
N GLU A 79 2.29 -0.56 3.14
CA GLU A 79 2.75 0.13 1.92
C GLU A 79 3.90 -0.64 1.25
N GLN A 80 4.87 -1.13 2.05
CA GLN A 80 5.98 -1.93 1.55
C GLN A 80 5.51 -3.24 0.91
N LEU A 81 4.60 -3.97 1.56
CA LEU A 81 4.01 -5.19 1.00
C LEU A 81 3.23 -4.89 -0.30
N THR A 82 2.52 -3.76 -0.33
CA THR A 82 1.82 -3.31 -1.54
C THR A 82 2.80 -3.09 -2.68
N ALA A 83 3.94 -2.43 -2.41
CA ALA A 83 4.97 -2.18 -3.41
C ALA A 83 5.55 -3.48 -3.97
N GLU A 84 5.82 -4.46 -3.12
CA GLU A 84 6.32 -5.78 -3.53
C GLU A 84 5.32 -6.56 -4.38
N LEU A 85 4.05 -6.56 -3.99
CA LEU A 85 2.99 -7.22 -4.77
C LEU A 85 2.75 -6.50 -6.10
N TYR A 86 2.76 -5.17 -6.10
CA TYR A 86 2.61 -4.37 -7.31
C TYR A 86 3.75 -4.64 -8.30
N ALA A 87 5.01 -4.69 -7.82
CA ALA A 87 6.15 -5.03 -8.66
C ALA A 87 5.98 -6.42 -9.32
N LYS A 88 5.57 -7.45 -8.57
CA LYS A 88 5.30 -8.78 -9.14
C LYS A 88 4.23 -8.75 -10.24
N ILE A 89 3.18 -7.95 -10.06
CA ILE A 89 2.11 -7.78 -11.05
C ILE A 89 2.66 -7.12 -12.31
N LYS A 90 3.50 -6.09 -12.17
CA LYS A 90 4.15 -5.41 -13.29
C LYS A 90 5.12 -6.34 -14.03
N ASP A 91 5.71 -7.31 -13.34
CA ASP A 91 6.55 -8.37 -13.90
C ASP A 91 5.74 -9.54 -14.51
N GLY A 92 4.41 -9.46 -14.53
CA GLY A 92 3.54 -10.41 -15.21
C GLY A 92 3.01 -11.55 -14.32
N ALA A 93 3.10 -11.45 -12.99
CA ALA A 93 2.40 -12.37 -12.10
C ALA A 93 0.88 -12.31 -12.32
N ASP A 94 0.21 -13.46 -12.21
CA ASP A 94 -1.23 -13.52 -12.32
C ASP A 94 -1.91 -12.77 -11.16
N PHE A 95 -2.80 -11.85 -11.53
CA PHE A 95 -3.42 -10.95 -10.56
C PHE A 95 -4.42 -11.67 -9.65
N ASP A 96 -5.22 -12.59 -10.20
CA ASP A 96 -6.24 -13.31 -9.42
C ASP A 96 -5.59 -14.25 -8.39
N ASP A 97 -4.49 -14.89 -8.78
CA ASP A 97 -3.66 -15.70 -7.92
C ASP A 97 -3.09 -14.90 -6.73
N LEU A 98 -2.66 -13.66 -6.97
CA LEU A 98 -2.17 -12.77 -5.91
C LEU A 98 -3.32 -12.29 -5.03
N VAL A 99 -4.49 -11.95 -5.60
CA VAL A 99 -5.70 -11.59 -4.83
C VAL A 99 -6.05 -12.74 -3.88
N LYS A 100 -6.15 -13.96 -4.39
CA LYS A 100 -6.50 -15.15 -3.61
C LYS A 100 -5.53 -15.43 -2.46
N LYS A 101 -4.23 -15.13 -2.64
CA LYS A 101 -3.18 -15.42 -1.66
C LYS A 101 -2.95 -14.30 -0.64
N HIS A 102 -3.17 -13.05 -1.02
CA HIS A 102 -2.66 -11.91 -0.26
C HIS A 102 -3.70 -10.85 0.13
N THR A 103 -4.92 -10.89 -0.41
CA THR A 103 -5.92 -9.89 -0.04
C THR A 103 -6.35 -10.04 1.43
N ASP A 104 -6.42 -8.93 2.15
CA ASP A 104 -7.05 -8.86 3.48
C ASP A 104 -8.56 -8.61 3.40
N ASP A 105 -9.13 -8.63 2.19
CA ASP A 105 -10.57 -8.68 1.92
C ASP A 105 -11.00 -10.11 1.48
N ALA A 106 -12.11 -10.25 0.77
CA ALA A 106 -12.56 -11.51 0.18
C ALA A 106 -12.17 -11.64 -1.30
N HIS A 107 -11.62 -12.80 -1.68
CA HIS A 107 -11.55 -13.23 -3.10
C HIS A 107 -12.96 -13.57 -3.63
N PRO A 108 -13.34 -13.19 -4.87
CA PRO A 108 -12.47 -12.68 -5.93
C PRO A 108 -12.24 -11.17 -5.94
N GLY A 109 -12.90 -10.40 -5.06
CA GLY A 109 -12.71 -8.95 -4.99
C GLY A 109 -13.10 -8.21 -6.28
N ILE A 110 -14.10 -8.70 -7.00
CA ILE A 110 -14.58 -8.11 -8.26
C ILE A 110 -15.80 -7.25 -7.95
N TYR A 111 -15.81 -6.01 -8.43
CA TYR A 111 -16.93 -5.07 -8.25
C TYR A 111 -17.19 -4.30 -9.54
N GLY A 112 -18.47 -4.26 -9.94
CA GLY A 112 -18.95 -3.34 -10.96
C GLY A 112 -19.26 -1.98 -10.34
N MET A 113 -18.98 -0.90 -11.05
CA MET A 113 -19.33 0.45 -10.62
C MET A 113 -19.97 1.25 -11.75
N THR A 114 -21.00 2.03 -11.43
CA THR A 114 -21.71 2.88 -12.38
C THR A 114 -21.75 4.35 -11.94
N MET A 115 -21.61 5.26 -12.91
CA MET A 115 -21.85 6.70 -12.75
C MET A 115 -23.33 7.07 -12.87
N VAL A 116 -24.14 6.18 -13.45
CA VAL A 116 -25.56 6.40 -13.74
C VAL A 116 -26.44 5.50 -12.89
N GLY A 117 -27.54 6.06 -12.39
CA GLY A 117 -28.50 5.32 -11.55
C GLY A 117 -27.96 4.94 -10.17
N GLY A 118 -28.65 4.00 -9.50
CA GLY A 118 -28.33 3.54 -8.14
C GLY A 118 -27.41 2.32 -8.05
N GLY A 119 -26.99 1.75 -9.19
CA GLY A 119 -26.37 0.42 -9.24
C GLY A 119 -27.40 -0.72 -9.22
N ASP A 120 -26.91 -1.96 -9.27
CA ASP A 120 -27.67 -3.21 -9.18
C ASP A 120 -26.84 -4.20 -8.34
N GLN A 121 -27.09 -4.23 -7.03
CA GLN A 121 -26.34 -5.08 -6.10
C GLN A 121 -26.57 -6.57 -6.36
N GLY A 122 -27.72 -6.96 -6.94
CA GLY A 122 -27.97 -8.34 -7.37
C GLY A 122 -27.03 -8.79 -8.48
N LYS A 123 -26.42 -7.84 -9.20
CA LYS A 123 -25.38 -8.07 -10.20
C LYS A 123 -23.99 -7.60 -9.74
N ASN A 124 -23.82 -7.31 -8.46
CA ASN A 124 -22.57 -6.80 -7.89
C ASN A 124 -22.10 -5.48 -8.54
N ILE A 125 -23.05 -4.64 -8.94
CA ILE A 125 -22.81 -3.30 -9.51
C ILE A 125 -23.24 -2.24 -8.50
N TYR A 126 -22.34 -1.34 -8.15
CA TYR A 126 -22.58 -0.29 -7.17
C TYR A 126 -22.57 1.08 -7.83
N ALA A 127 -23.38 2.02 -7.34
CA ALA A 127 -23.17 3.42 -7.68
C ALA A 127 -21.77 3.86 -7.20
N ARG A 128 -21.03 4.66 -7.97
CA ARG A 128 -19.68 5.15 -7.57
C ARG A 128 -19.66 5.75 -6.16
N LYS A 129 -20.71 6.51 -5.81
CA LYS A 129 -20.86 7.15 -4.49
C LYS A 129 -21.16 6.18 -3.34
N GLY A 130 -21.53 4.93 -3.65
CA GLY A 130 -21.80 3.87 -2.69
C GLY A 130 -20.57 3.01 -2.35
N MET A 131 -19.43 3.28 -2.99
CA MET A 131 -18.16 2.59 -2.76
C MET A 131 -17.17 3.53 -2.08
N VAL A 132 -16.09 2.95 -1.56
CA VAL A 132 -14.91 3.69 -1.11
C VAL A 132 -14.40 4.55 -2.28
N ALA A 133 -14.28 5.87 -2.07
CA ALA A 133 -14.04 6.83 -3.15
C ALA A 133 -12.81 6.49 -4.01
N ALA A 134 -11.75 5.98 -3.39
CA ALA A 134 -10.54 5.52 -4.05
C ALA A 134 -10.77 4.53 -5.21
N PHE A 135 -11.78 3.67 -5.14
CA PHE A 135 -12.10 2.74 -6.23
C PHE A 135 -12.53 3.47 -7.49
N GLY A 136 -13.40 4.48 -7.34
CA GLY A 136 -13.85 5.30 -8.46
C GLY A 136 -12.72 6.18 -8.99
N ASP A 137 -11.93 6.76 -8.08
CA ASP A 137 -10.85 7.68 -8.42
C ASP A 137 -9.71 6.98 -9.18
N VAL A 138 -9.40 5.72 -8.86
CA VAL A 138 -8.40 4.96 -9.62
C VAL A 138 -9.03 4.23 -10.80
N GLY A 139 -10.14 3.52 -10.59
CA GLY A 139 -10.73 2.62 -11.59
C GLY A 139 -11.09 3.31 -12.91
N TRP A 140 -11.64 4.53 -12.86
CA TRP A 140 -11.97 5.28 -14.09
C TRP A 140 -10.73 5.87 -14.78
N ARG A 141 -9.57 5.93 -14.13
CA ARG A 141 -8.32 6.44 -14.74
C ARG A 141 -7.47 5.33 -15.39
N LEU A 142 -7.89 4.08 -15.23
CA LEU A 142 -7.25 2.91 -15.81
C LEU A 142 -7.86 2.54 -17.16
N ASP A 143 -7.01 2.10 -18.08
CA ASP A 143 -7.43 1.37 -19.27
C ASP A 143 -7.83 -0.08 -18.92
N VAL A 144 -8.60 -0.73 -19.80
CA VAL A 144 -8.99 -2.13 -19.58
C VAL A 144 -7.74 -3.01 -19.57
N ASN A 145 -7.64 -3.87 -18.56
CA ASN A 145 -6.50 -4.70 -18.15
C ASN A 145 -5.33 -3.95 -17.50
N GLU A 146 -5.42 -2.64 -17.31
CA GLU A 146 -4.41 -1.88 -16.58
C GLU A 146 -4.57 -2.05 -15.06
N VAL A 147 -3.44 -1.92 -14.34
CA VAL A 147 -3.37 -1.99 -12.89
C VAL A 147 -2.84 -0.68 -12.31
N GLY A 148 -3.59 -0.10 -11.38
CA GLY A 148 -3.19 1.04 -10.57
C GLY A 148 -3.29 0.73 -9.08
N VAL A 149 -2.93 1.71 -8.24
CA VAL A 149 -3.04 1.59 -6.78
C VAL A 149 -3.76 2.80 -6.20
N ALA A 150 -4.75 2.53 -5.35
CA ALA A 150 -5.29 3.53 -4.45
C ALA A 150 -4.49 3.50 -3.13
N PRO A 151 -3.80 4.59 -2.76
CA PRO A 151 -3.08 4.64 -1.49
C PRO A 151 -4.05 4.69 -0.32
N PHE A 152 -3.57 4.27 0.86
CA PHE A 152 -4.28 4.51 2.10
C PHE A 152 -4.55 6.01 2.31
N ASP A 153 -5.80 6.33 2.64
CA ASP A 153 -6.23 7.63 3.10
C ASP A 153 -7.35 7.43 4.12
N ALA A 154 -7.24 8.06 5.29
CA ALA A 154 -8.17 7.83 6.39
C ALA A 154 -9.64 8.18 6.06
N ARG A 155 -9.90 8.93 4.99
CA ARG A 155 -11.25 9.34 4.57
C ARG A 155 -11.68 8.64 3.29
N THR A 156 -10.82 8.55 2.29
CA THR A 156 -11.18 8.08 0.94
C THR A 156 -10.75 6.64 0.66
N SER A 157 -9.86 6.05 1.48
CA SER A 157 -9.38 4.67 1.40
C SER A 157 -8.99 4.14 2.79
N PRO A 158 -9.92 4.07 3.75
CA PRO A 158 -9.59 3.89 5.18
C PRO A 158 -9.11 2.47 5.52
N TYR A 159 -9.30 1.50 4.62
CA TYR A 159 -8.99 0.10 4.88
C TYR A 159 -7.54 -0.27 4.58
N GLY A 160 -6.83 0.55 3.80
CA GLY A 160 -5.45 0.30 3.41
C GLY A 160 -5.18 0.69 1.96
N TRP A 161 -4.23 -0.01 1.35
CA TRP A 161 -3.88 0.15 -0.06
C TRP A 161 -4.66 -0.86 -0.89
N HIS A 162 -5.23 -0.41 -2.00
CA HIS A 162 -5.90 -1.29 -2.95
C HIS A 162 -5.11 -1.29 -4.25
N ILE A 163 -4.58 -2.45 -4.62
CA ILE A 163 -4.10 -2.67 -6.00
C ILE A 163 -5.34 -3.01 -6.82
N ILE A 164 -5.61 -2.23 -7.86
CA ILE A 164 -6.86 -2.27 -8.63
C ILE A 164 -6.53 -2.57 -10.08
N LYS A 165 -7.11 -3.65 -10.62
CA LYS A 165 -7.10 -3.98 -12.04
C LYS A 165 -8.46 -3.66 -12.63
N ARG A 166 -8.50 -2.89 -13.72
CA ARG A 166 -9.74 -2.69 -14.47
C ARG A 166 -9.99 -3.88 -15.40
N THR A 167 -11.05 -4.64 -15.20
CA THR A 167 -11.39 -5.81 -16.02
C THR A 167 -12.35 -5.48 -17.16
N LYS A 168 -13.15 -4.40 -17.03
CA LYS A 168 -14.07 -3.89 -18.06
C LYS A 168 -14.15 -2.36 -18.02
#